data_AF-A0A382L064-F1
#
_entry.id   AF-A0A382L064-F1
#
_cell.length_a   1.000
_cell.length_b   1.000
_cell.length_c   1.000
_cell.angle_alpha   90.00
_cell.angle_beta   90.00
_cell.angle_gamma   90.00
#
_symmetry.space_group_name_H-M   'P 1'
#
loop_
_entity.id
_entity.type
_entity.pdbx_description
1 polymer ?
#
loop_
_entity_poly.entity_id
_entity_poly.type
_entity_poly.pdbx_seq_one_letter_code
_entity_poly.pdbx_strand_id
1 'polypeptide(L)' 'MISKEEELNKIVDKLCEGKDPEYKIFIKRMILSMSEGDKWEKLSELNMLTEKIKNIKS' A
#
# COMPACT_ATOMS: atom_id res chain seq x y z
N MET A 1 6.75 15.87 21.53
CA MET A 1 6.75 15.72 20.06
C MET A 1 5.96 14.47 19.75
N ILE A 2 4.81 14.59 19.10
CA ILE A 2 4.06 13.41 18.63
C ILE A 2 4.85 12.84 17.45
N SER A 3 5.15 11.54 17.49
CA SER A 3 5.87 10.88 16.41
C SER A 3 4.95 10.79 15.18
N LYS A 4 5.51 10.96 13.97
CA LYS A 4 4.76 10.72 12.70
C LYS A 4 4.07 9.35 12.67
N GLU A 5 4.62 8.39 13.40
CA GLU A 5 4.06 7.05 13.53
C GLU A 5 2.77 7.01 14.38
N GLU A 6 2.66 7.85 15.41
CA GLU A 6 1.45 7.95 16.23
C GLU A 6 0.29 8.60 15.47
N GLU A 7 0.58 9.60 14.64
CA GLU A 7 -0.41 10.20 13.75
C GLU A 7 -0.89 9.20 12.70
N LEU A 8 0.04 8.44 12.10
CA LEU A 8 -0.31 7.38 11.16
C LEU A 8 -1.20 6.32 11.80
N ASN A 9 -0.89 5.89 13.03
CA ASN A 9 -1.71 4.93 13.75
C ASN A 9 -3.12 5.49 13.98
N LYS A 10 -3.27 6.76 14.42
CA LYS A 10 -4.60 7.38 14.58
C LYS A 10 -5.40 7.44 13.29
N ILE A 11 -4.74 7.69 12.16
CA ILE A 11 -5.39 7.71 10.84
C ILE A 11 -5.86 6.32 10.44
N VAL A 12 -4.99 5.31 10.60
CA VAL A 12 -5.33 3.90 10.31
C VAL A 12 -6.47 3.41 11.20
N ASP A 13 -6.44 3.77 12.48
CA ASP A 13 -7.46 3.41 13.48
C ASP A 13 -8.83 3.95 13.09
N LYS A 14 -8.91 5.22 12.66
CA LYS A 14 -10.16 5.80 12.15
C LYS A 14 -10.62 5.19 10.83
N LEU A 15 -9.70 4.94 9.90
CA LEU A 15 -10.01 4.34 8.59
C LEU A 15 -10.54 2.91 8.70
N CYS A 16 -10.08 2.17 9.71
CA CYS A 16 -10.41 0.76 9.91
C CYS A 16 -11.39 0.56 11.08
N GLU A 17 -12.10 1.59 11.51
CA GLU A 17 -13.11 1.47 12.56
C GLU A 17 -14.20 0.47 12.15
N GLY A 18 -14.47 -0.51 13.00
CA GLY A 18 -15.40 -1.60 12.70
C GLY A 18 -14.90 -2.63 11.67
N LYS A 19 -13.62 -2.58 11.28
CA LYS A 19 -12.98 -3.59 10.43
C LYS A 19 -12.14 -4.56 11.26
N ASP A 20 -11.88 -5.72 10.66
CA ASP A 20 -11.07 -6.77 11.26
C ASP A 20 -9.62 -6.29 11.53
N PRO A 21 -8.97 -6.74 12.61
CA PRO A 21 -7.56 -6.45 12.88
C PRO A 21 -6.61 -6.75 11.71
N GLU A 22 -6.85 -7.81 10.92
CA GLU A 22 -6.02 -8.12 9.74
C GLU A 22 -6.13 -7.04 8.66
N TYR A 23 -7.34 -6.53 8.44
CA TYR A 23 -7.58 -5.43 7.50
C TYR A 23 -6.83 -4.17 7.93
N LYS A 24 -6.83 -3.87 9.23
CA LYS A 24 -6.09 -2.75 9.81
C LYS A 24 -4.59 -2.86 9.58
N ILE A 25 -4.02 -4.05 9.76
CA ILE A 25 -2.60 -4.35 9.50
C ILE A 25 -2.29 -4.17 8.01
N PHE A 26 -3.17 -4.65 7.13
CA PHE A 26 -3.03 -4.49 5.69
C PHE A 26 -2.98 -3.02 5.28
N ILE A 27 -3.94 -2.20 5.73
CA ILE A 27 -3.99 -0.76 5.44
C ILE A 27 -2.73 -0.05 5.96
N LYS A 28 -2.29 -0.35 7.19
CA LYS A 28 -1.05 0.22 7.75
C LYS A 28 0.16 -0.09 6.87
N ARG A 29 0.32 -1.35 6.45
CA ARG A 29 1.41 -1.77 5.54
C ARG A 29 1.31 -1.09 4.19
N MET A 30 0.10 -0.93 3.65
CA MET A 30 -0.11 -0.23 2.37
C MET A 30 0.36 1.22 2.45
N ILE A 31 -0.08 1.97 3.46
CA ILE A 31 0.27 3.39 3.60
C ILE A 31 1.77 3.56 3.83
N LEU A 32 2.39 2.71 4.65
CA LEU A 32 3.85 2.71 4.82
C LEU A 32 4.56 2.42 3.50
N SER A 33 4.10 1.43 2.74
CA SER A 33 4.69 1.09 1.45
C SER A 33 4.51 2.22 0.43
N MET A 34 3.40 2.96 0.47
CA MET A 34 3.15 4.13 -0.37
C MET A 34 4.03 5.33 -0.01
N SER A 35 4.40 5.47 1.27
CA SER A 35 5.38 6.47 1.69
C SER A 35 6.79 6.19 1.14
N GLU A 36 7.08 4.92 0.82
CA GLU A 36 8.30 4.47 0.14
C GLU A 36 8.11 4.46 -1.40
N GLY A 37 7.49 5.51 -1.96
CA GLY A 37 6.88 5.59 -3.30
C GLY A 37 7.61 4.92 -4.48
N ASP A 38 8.93 4.82 -4.40
CA ASP A 38 9.79 4.10 -5.34
C ASP A 38 9.41 2.60 -5.53
N LYS A 39 8.80 1.94 -4.53
CA LYS A 39 8.38 0.54 -4.63
C LYS A 39 7.10 0.33 -5.44
N TRP A 40 6.13 1.24 -5.32
CA TRP A 40 4.85 1.12 -6.03
C TRP A 40 4.98 1.51 -7.49
N GLU A 41 5.83 2.48 -7.79
CA GLU A 41 6.16 2.87 -9.16
C GLU A 41 6.80 1.69 -9.90
N LYS A 42 7.80 1.04 -9.28
CA LYS A 42 8.43 -0.18 -9.82
C LYS A 42 7.47 -1.36 -9.98
N LEU A 43 6.53 -1.55 -9.04
CA LEU A 43 5.48 -2.58 -9.15
C LEU A 43 4.53 -2.31 -10.32
N SER A 44 4.15 -1.05 -10.53
CA SER A 44 3.30 -0.62 -11.65
C SER A 44 4.00 -0.86 -13.00
N GLU A 45 5.28 -0.48 -13.10
CA GLU A 45 6.10 -0.73 -14.29
C GLU A 45 6.24 -2.22 -14.59
N LEU A 46 6.49 -3.04 -13.56
CA LEU A 46 6.60 -4.49 -13.70
C LEU A 46 5.29 -5.12 -14.21
N ASN A 47 4.14 -4.65 -13.70
CA ASN A 47 2.84 -5.11 -14.14
C ASN A 47 2.55 -4.71 -15.60
N MET A 48 2.88 -3.47 -15.99
CA MET A 48 2.78 -3.01 -17.38
C MET A 48 3.63 -3.84 -18.34
N LEU A 49 4.86 -4.19 -17.95
CA LEU A 49 5.74 -5.04 -18.76
C LEU A 49 5.18 -6.46 -18.90
N THR A 50 4.63 -7.01 -17.82
CA THR A 50 4.02 -8.35 -17.81
C THR A 50 2.80 -8.43 -18.72
N GLU A 51 1.92 -7.43 -18.68
CA GLU A 51 0.73 -7.36 -19.55
C GLU A 51 1.11 -7.18 -21.03
N LYS A 52 2.16 -6.39 -21.33
CA LYS A 52 2.72 -6.33 -22.69
C LYS A 52 3.19 -7.69 -23.18
N ILE A 53 3.91 -8.45 -22.35
CA ILE A 53 4.41 -9.79 -22.72
C ILE A 53 3.26 -10.78 -22.96
N LYS A 54 2.20 -10.76 -22.14
CA LYS A 54 1.01 -11.59 -22.36
C LYS A 54 0.33 -11.28 -23.69
N ASN A 55 0.15 -10.01 -24.00
CA ASN A 55 -0.49 -9.58 -25.25
C ASN A 55 0.35 -9.82 -26.51
N ILE A 56 1.67 -10.01 -26.38
CA ILE A 56 2.56 -10.40 -27.49
C ILE A 56 2.47 -11.91 -27.79
N LYS A 57 1.98 -12.72 -26.85
CA LYS A 57 1.87 -14.19 -26.99
C LYS A 57 0.48 -14.67 -27.44
N SER A 58 -0.49 -13.78 -27.67
CA SER A 58 -1.76 -14.07 -28.37
C SER A 58 -1.69 -13.65 -29.83
#